data_AF-A0A286UKL8-F1
#
_entry.id   AF-A0A286UKL8-F1
#
_cell.length_a   1.000
_cell.length_b   1.000
_cell.length_c   1.000
_cell.angle_alpha   90.00
_cell.angle_beta   90.00
_cell.angle_gamma   90.00
#
_symmetry.space_group_name_H-M   'P 1'
#
loop_
_entity.id
_entity.type
_entity.pdbx_description
1 polymer ?
#
loop_
_entity_poly.entity_id
_entity_poly.type
_entity_poly.pdbx_seq_one_letter_code
_entity_poly.pdbx_strand_id
1 'polypeptide(L)'
;MAVRTGTPPSLIDSLYGKQSVTIPKMPSLGLLLEHPIFESYSKRIATANEKLDPSHPDYRNPIDFDVHKAEIERFKEEHIYRRMRESEDKVEVFDRWLSLFDRYTGSDLLYFNSQGNIPPEAVQTKGQRRANPFRERKRFDATEFAADASAAAEEAKDVAEEATPAETDDVDEEEAMNKKELEEAEG
;
A
#
# COMPACT_ATOMS: atom_id res chain seq x y z
N MET A 1 7.35 3.88 11.10
CA MET A 1 8.75 3.55 11.44
C MET A 1 9.53 4.77 11.91
N ALA A 2 9.65 5.84 11.11
CA ALA A 2 10.36 7.06 11.51
C ALA A 2 9.99 7.60 12.91
N VAL A 3 8.71 7.61 13.28
CA VAL A 3 8.25 8.02 14.62
C VAL A 3 8.75 7.07 15.72
N ARG A 4 8.78 5.75 15.48
CA ARG A 4 9.25 4.74 16.44
C ARG A 4 10.76 4.80 16.64
N THR A 5 11.51 5.11 15.59
CA THR A 5 12.97 5.17 15.59
C THR A 5 13.52 6.58 15.90
N GLY A 6 12.65 7.56 16.16
CA GLY A 6 13.04 8.95 16.42
C GLY A 6 13.73 9.62 15.23
N THR A 7 13.44 9.17 14.01
CA THR A 7 14.02 9.68 12.78
C THR A 7 13.41 11.05 12.43
N PRO A 8 14.22 12.08 12.15
CA PRO A 8 13.71 13.41 11.89
C PRO A 8 12.93 13.48 10.56
N PRO A 9 11.89 14.32 10.45
CA PRO A 9 11.08 14.46 9.23
C PRO A 9 11.87 14.93 8.00
N SER A 10 13.01 15.61 8.20
CA SER A 10 13.89 16.09 7.12
C SER A 10 14.44 14.97 6.23
N LEU A 11 14.43 13.72 6.72
CA LEU A 11 14.78 12.55 5.91
C LEU A 11 13.85 12.40 4.69
N ILE A 12 12.57 12.75 4.82
CA ILE A 12 11.57 12.58 3.74
C ILE A 12 12.00 13.35 2.48
N ASP A 13 12.51 14.57 2.65
CA ASP A 13 13.02 15.37 1.53
C ASP A 13 14.21 14.70 0.83
N SER A 14 15.04 13.98 1.61
CA SER A 14 16.19 13.24 1.08
C SER A 14 15.77 11.99 0.31
N LEU A 15 14.65 11.36 0.68
CA LEU A 15 14.09 10.19 -0.01
C LEU A 15 13.52 10.54 -1.39
N TYR A 16 13.10 11.79 -1.62
CA TYR A 16 12.75 12.29 -2.96
C TYR A 16 13.97 12.57 -3.86
N GLY A 17 15.19 12.35 -3.33
CA GLY A 17 16.44 12.56 -4.05
C GLY A 17 16.80 11.47 -5.05
N LYS A 18 18.06 11.46 -5.46
CA LYS A 18 18.61 10.51 -6.46
C LYS A 18 18.85 9.10 -5.90
N GLN A 19 18.98 8.96 -4.58
CA GLN A 19 19.31 7.69 -3.94
C GLN A 19 18.09 6.77 -3.95
N SER A 20 18.23 5.58 -4.55
CA SER A 20 17.17 4.55 -4.49
C SER A 20 17.32 3.77 -3.19
N VAL A 21 16.28 3.71 -2.37
CA VAL A 21 16.26 2.93 -1.12
C VAL A 21 14.97 2.13 -1.03
N THR A 22 14.99 1.05 -0.25
CA THR A 22 13.79 0.23 0.00
C THR A 22 12.87 0.98 0.95
N ILE A 23 11.70 1.40 0.46
CA ILE A 23 10.64 1.98 1.31
C ILE A 23 9.63 0.86 1.62
N PRO A 24 9.45 0.51 2.90
CA PRO A 24 8.47 -0.49 3.27
C PRO A 24 7.04 -0.06 2.94
N LYS A 25 6.25 -0.96 2.37
CA LYS A 25 4.82 -0.78 2.12
C LYS A 25 4.02 -1.19 3.35
N MET A 26 3.08 -0.34 3.71
CA MET A 26 2.15 -0.61 4.81
C MET A 26 1.09 -1.62 4.36
N PRO A 27 0.58 -2.49 5.25
CA PRO A 27 -0.51 -3.41 4.95
C PRO A 27 -1.77 -2.68 4.44
N SER A 28 -2.49 -3.32 3.52
CA SER A 28 -3.68 -2.75 2.86
C SER A 28 -4.93 -2.71 3.75
N LEU A 29 -4.99 -3.51 4.83
CA LEU A 29 -6.17 -3.66 5.69
C LEU A 29 -6.72 -2.34 6.23
N GLY A 30 -5.85 -1.36 6.51
CA GLY A 30 -6.23 -0.05 7.05
C GLY A 30 -6.53 1.02 5.99
N LEU A 31 -6.34 0.72 4.70
CA LEU A 31 -6.49 1.70 3.63
C LEU A 31 -7.96 1.86 3.23
N LEU A 32 -8.49 3.07 3.38
CA LEU A 32 -9.87 3.40 3.02
C LEU A 32 -9.91 4.62 2.09
N LEU A 33 -10.53 4.46 0.92
CA LEU A 33 -10.88 5.58 0.06
C LEU A 33 -12.13 6.27 0.61
N GLU A 34 -11.96 7.44 1.23
CA GLU A 34 -13.07 8.12 1.91
C GLU A 34 -13.99 8.92 0.97
N HIS A 35 -13.44 9.84 0.19
CA HIS A 35 -14.24 10.80 -0.57
C HIS A 35 -13.58 11.22 -1.89
N PRO A 36 -14.21 10.95 -3.05
CA PRO A 36 -13.77 11.47 -4.33
C PRO A 36 -14.17 12.95 -4.52
N ILE A 37 -13.21 13.80 -4.92
CA ILE A 37 -13.43 15.24 -5.06
C ILE A 37 -13.77 15.59 -6.52
N PHE A 38 -14.99 16.10 -6.76
CA PHE A 38 -15.48 16.49 -8.09
C PHE A 38 -15.55 18.01 -8.33
N GLU A 39 -14.99 18.82 -7.44
CA GLU A 39 -15.13 20.28 -7.47
C GLU A 39 -14.67 20.89 -8.81
N SER A 40 -13.51 20.50 -9.32
CA SER A 40 -12.98 21.05 -10.58
C SER A 40 -13.83 20.66 -11.79
N TYR A 41 -14.37 19.44 -11.80
CA TYR A 41 -15.28 18.96 -12.82
C TYR A 41 -16.59 19.75 -12.79
N SER A 42 -17.21 19.88 -11.62
CA SER A 42 -18.47 20.61 -11.44
C SER A 42 -18.33 22.09 -11.82
N LYS A 43 -17.19 22.74 -11.53
CA LYS A 43 -16.89 24.12 -12.00
C LYS A 43 -16.84 24.23 -13.52
N ARG A 44 -16.20 23.27 -14.20
CA ARG A 44 -16.10 23.26 -15.68
C ARG A 44 -17.47 23.05 -16.32
N ILE A 45 -18.28 22.16 -15.76
CA ILE A 45 -19.64 21.90 -16.24
C ILE A 45 -20.55 23.11 -16.01
N ALA A 46 -20.46 23.78 -14.86
CA ALA A 46 -21.22 25.00 -14.59
C ALA A 46 -20.97 26.07 -15.67
N THR A 47 -19.70 26.32 -16.03
CA THR A 47 -19.32 27.27 -17.08
C THR A 47 -19.86 26.85 -18.46
N ALA A 48 -19.89 25.56 -18.76
CA ALA A 48 -20.43 25.05 -20.03
C ALA A 48 -21.96 25.17 -20.08
N ASN A 49 -22.63 24.93 -18.95
CA ASN A 49 -24.08 25.00 -18.82
C ASN A 49 -24.63 26.42 -18.89
N GLU A 50 -23.85 27.47 -18.58
CA GLU A 50 -24.30 28.88 -18.69
C GLU A 50 -24.84 29.23 -20.09
N LYS A 51 -24.39 28.52 -21.12
CA LYS A 51 -24.77 28.76 -22.53
C LYS A 51 -25.87 27.81 -23.03
N LEU A 52 -26.33 26.90 -22.18
CA LEU A 52 -27.23 25.81 -22.56
C LEU A 52 -28.51 25.87 -21.73
N ASP A 53 -29.64 25.55 -22.36
CA ASP A 53 -30.89 25.34 -21.65
C ASP A 53 -30.84 24.00 -20.89
N PRO A 54 -31.47 23.87 -19.70
CA PRO A 54 -31.57 22.59 -18.99
C PRO A 54 -32.16 21.43 -19.81
N SER A 55 -32.95 21.70 -20.86
CA SER A 55 -33.47 20.65 -21.76
C SER A 55 -32.50 20.26 -22.88
N HIS A 56 -31.33 20.89 -22.99
CA HIS A 56 -30.37 20.63 -24.05
C HIS A 56 -29.69 19.25 -23.83
N PRO A 57 -29.47 18.45 -24.88
CA PRO A 57 -28.85 17.12 -24.74
C PRO A 57 -27.45 17.13 -24.11
N ASP A 58 -26.72 18.25 -24.25
CA ASP A 58 -25.39 18.43 -23.67
C ASP A 58 -25.38 19.02 -22.24
N TYR A 59 -26.54 19.34 -21.67
CA TYR A 59 -26.63 19.85 -20.29
C TYR A 59 -26.28 18.74 -19.29
N ARG A 60 -25.36 19.02 -18.35
CA ARG A 60 -24.92 18.05 -17.34
C ARG A 60 -25.09 18.60 -15.94
N ASN A 61 -25.68 17.82 -15.03
CA ASN A 61 -25.78 18.23 -13.63
C ASN A 61 -24.40 18.17 -12.93
N PRO A 62 -24.14 19.08 -11.96
CA PRO A 62 -22.99 18.94 -11.08
C PRO A 62 -23.09 17.66 -10.27
N ILE A 63 -21.95 17.04 -9.99
CA ILE A 63 -21.87 15.83 -9.17
C ILE A 63 -21.62 16.25 -7.73
N ASP A 64 -22.47 15.79 -6.82
CA ASP A 64 -22.35 15.98 -5.39
C ASP A 64 -22.82 14.73 -4.65
N PHE A 65 -21.94 14.15 -3.82
CA PHE A 65 -22.22 12.99 -2.99
C PHE A 65 -22.47 13.35 -1.51
N ASP A 66 -22.31 14.62 -1.13
CA ASP A 66 -22.55 15.06 0.25
C ASP A 66 -24.02 14.92 0.64
N VAL A 67 -24.92 14.87 -0.35
CA VAL A 67 -26.35 14.53 -0.16
C VAL A 67 -26.55 13.17 0.51
N HIS A 68 -25.59 12.24 0.38
CA HIS A 68 -25.63 10.89 0.97
C HIS A 68 -24.61 10.70 2.09
N LYS A 69 -24.07 11.80 2.64
CA LYS A 69 -23.01 11.74 3.65
C LYS A 69 -23.42 10.91 4.87
N ALA A 70 -24.67 11.06 5.35
CA ALA A 70 -25.15 10.34 6.52
C ALA A 70 -25.20 8.82 6.29
N GLU A 71 -25.69 8.38 5.13
CA GLU A 71 -25.74 6.98 4.74
C GLU A 71 -24.33 6.39 4.56
N ILE A 72 -23.43 7.15 3.95
CA ILE A 72 -22.03 6.75 3.75
C ILE A 72 -21.31 6.61 5.09
N GLU A 73 -21.43 7.57 6.01
CA GLU A 73 -20.83 7.49 7.35
C GLU A 73 -21.35 6.28 8.13
N ARG A 74 -22.67 6.05 8.08
CA ARG A 74 -23.28 4.88 8.72
C ARG A 74 -22.72 3.57 8.15
N PHE A 75 -22.56 3.49 6.83
CA PHE A 75 -21.96 2.33 6.18
C PHE A 75 -20.50 2.12 6.59
N LYS A 76 -19.69 3.20 6.64
CA LYS A 76 -18.29 3.14 7.08
C LYS A 76 -18.17 2.55 8.49
N GLU A 77 -18.98 3.03 9.43
CA GLU A 77 -18.97 2.54 10.82
C GLU A 77 -19.44 1.09 10.95
N GLU A 78 -20.61 0.76 10.38
CA GLU A 78 -21.25 -0.53 10.56
C GLU A 78 -20.51 -1.66 9.82
N HIS A 79 -19.90 -1.35 8.67
CA HIS A 79 -19.40 -2.36 7.74
C HIS A 79 -17.90 -2.33 7.49
N ILE A 80 -17.26 -1.16 7.50
CA ILE A 80 -15.83 -1.05 7.17
C ILE A 80 -15.02 -1.08 8.45
N TYR A 81 -15.18 -0.08 9.31
CA TYR A 81 -14.39 0.05 10.54
C TYR A 81 -14.61 -1.11 11.50
N ARG A 82 -15.86 -1.57 11.62
CA ARG A 82 -16.18 -2.76 12.42
C ARG A 82 -15.40 -3.99 11.94
N ARG A 83 -15.44 -4.29 10.64
CA ARG A 83 -14.74 -5.46 10.08
C ARG A 83 -13.23 -5.33 10.13
N MET A 84 -12.70 -4.13 9.88
CA MET A 84 -11.26 -3.85 9.98
C MET A 84 -10.73 -4.16 11.38
N ARG A 85 -11.42 -3.68 12.42
CA ARG A 85 -11.07 -3.96 13.83
C ARG A 85 -11.20 -5.45 14.16
N GLU A 86 -12.32 -6.07 13.81
CA GLU A 86 -12.53 -7.52 14.05
C GLU A 86 -11.48 -8.40 13.33
N SER A 87 -11.00 -7.96 12.16
CA SER A 87 -9.95 -8.66 11.42
C SER A 87 -8.57 -8.47 12.06
N GLU A 88 -8.25 -7.25 12.48
CA GLU A 88 -7.01 -6.95 13.17
C GLU A 88 -6.92 -7.67 14.52
N ASP A 89 -8.01 -7.72 15.29
CA ASP A 89 -8.06 -8.45 16.57
C ASP A 89 -7.81 -9.96 16.43
N LYS A 90 -8.09 -10.54 15.25
CA LYS A 90 -7.93 -11.98 14.99
C LYS A 90 -6.59 -12.33 14.36
N VAL A 91 -6.16 -11.54 13.39
CA VAL A 91 -4.99 -11.84 12.54
C VAL A 91 -3.76 -11.05 12.98
N GLU A 92 -3.95 -9.89 13.62
CA GLU A 92 -2.88 -9.00 14.10
C GLU A 92 -1.93 -8.61 12.95
N VAL A 93 -2.50 -8.23 11.80
CA VAL A 93 -1.74 -7.97 10.56
C VAL A 93 -0.72 -6.87 10.78
N PHE A 94 -1.13 -5.78 11.45
CA PHE A 94 -0.25 -4.65 11.71
C PHE A 94 0.87 -5.00 12.68
N ASP A 95 0.58 -5.74 13.75
CA ASP A 95 1.60 -6.16 14.73
C ASP A 95 2.62 -7.14 14.11
N ARG A 96 2.15 -8.10 13.31
CA ARG A 96 3.02 -9.04 12.59
C ARG A 96 3.88 -8.33 11.56
N TRP A 97 3.33 -7.35 10.84
CA TRP A 97 4.09 -6.51 9.92
C TRP A 97 5.13 -5.68 10.68
N LEU A 98 4.77 -5.11 11.83
CA LEU A 98 5.67 -4.35 12.69
C LEU A 98 6.85 -5.20 13.21
N SER A 99 6.54 -6.42 13.64
CA SER A 99 7.53 -7.39 14.13
C SER A 99 8.55 -7.80 13.06
N LEU A 100 8.19 -7.74 11.77
CA LEU A 100 9.13 -8.00 10.67
C LEU A 100 10.29 -7.01 10.67
N PHE A 101 10.05 -5.73 11.02
CA PHE A 101 11.08 -4.72 11.09
C PHE A 101 12.08 -4.98 12.21
N ASP A 102 11.59 -5.40 13.39
CA ASP A 102 12.44 -5.66 14.54
C ASP A 102 13.31 -6.90 14.35
N ARG A 103 12.81 -7.89 13.60
CA ARG A 103 13.54 -9.12 13.28
C ARG A 103 14.51 -8.97 12.11
N TYR A 104 14.36 -7.92 11.31
CA TYR A 104 15.19 -7.72 10.12
C TYR A 104 16.61 -7.26 10.51
N THR A 105 17.62 -7.98 10.04
CA THR A 105 19.03 -7.76 10.38
C THR A 105 19.86 -7.21 9.22
N GLY A 106 19.25 -6.98 8.05
CA GLY A 106 19.97 -6.47 6.88
C GLY A 106 20.11 -4.94 6.87
N SER A 107 20.74 -4.42 5.83
CA SER A 107 21.14 -3.00 5.75
C SER A 107 20.10 -2.08 5.09
N ASP A 108 19.01 -2.62 4.55
CA ASP A 108 18.04 -1.85 3.76
C ASP A 108 17.38 -0.69 4.51
N LEU A 109 17.17 -0.88 5.81
CA LEU A 109 16.35 0.01 6.63
C LEU A 109 17.18 0.89 7.58
N LEU A 110 18.51 0.91 7.42
CA LEU A 110 19.43 1.68 8.29
C LEU A 110 19.23 3.19 8.22
N TYR A 111 18.51 3.69 7.21
CA TYR A 111 18.13 5.09 7.12
C TYR A 111 17.08 5.49 8.18
N PHE A 112 16.42 4.54 8.85
CA PHE A 112 15.65 4.80 10.07
C PHE A 112 16.58 5.00 11.27
N ASN A 113 17.27 6.15 11.30
CA ASN A 113 18.20 6.53 12.36
C ASN A 113 17.85 7.91 12.93
N SER A 114 18.43 8.27 14.08
CA SER A 114 18.21 9.56 14.73
C SER A 114 18.87 10.74 14.01
N GLN A 115 19.81 10.47 13.10
CA GLN A 115 20.56 11.50 12.38
C GLN A 115 19.84 11.99 11.12
N GLY A 116 18.87 11.22 10.61
CA GLY A 116 18.12 11.55 9.40
C GLY A 116 18.95 11.47 8.11
N ASN A 117 20.01 10.68 8.09
CA ASN A 117 20.84 10.48 6.91
C ASN A 117 20.57 9.10 6.28
N ILE A 118 20.80 8.99 4.98
CA ILE A 118 20.71 7.73 4.23
C ILE A 118 22.13 7.15 4.12
N PRO A 119 22.45 6.06 4.84
CA PRO A 119 23.76 5.43 4.75
C PRO A 119 23.97 4.80 3.36
N PRO A 120 25.20 4.79 2.82
CA PRO A 120 25.50 4.14 1.53
C PRO A 120 25.07 2.67 1.48
N GLU A 121 25.10 1.97 2.62
CA GLU A 121 24.71 0.57 2.77
C GLU A 121 23.21 0.33 2.56
N ALA A 122 22.39 1.37 2.75
CA ALA A 122 20.94 1.34 2.50
C ALA A 122 20.60 1.66 1.04
N VAL A 123 21.52 2.26 0.28
CA VAL A 123 21.30 2.65 -1.13
C VAL A 123 21.35 1.43 -2.06
N GLN A 124 20.29 1.24 -2.84
CA GLN A 124 20.21 0.19 -3.85
C GLN A 124 21.04 0.56 -5.09
N THR A 125 21.89 -0.37 -5.52
CA THR A 125 22.68 -0.25 -6.75
C THR A 125 22.14 -1.21 -7.80
N LYS A 126 21.86 -0.69 -9.01
CA LYS A 126 21.34 -1.51 -10.12
C LYS A 126 22.32 -2.65 -10.44
N GLY A 127 21.80 -3.86 -10.54
CA GLY A 127 22.57 -5.07 -10.89
C GLY A 127 23.31 -5.73 -9.73
N GLN A 128 23.24 -5.20 -8.51
CA GLN A 128 23.82 -5.84 -7.32
C GLN A 128 22.74 -6.49 -6.47
N ARG A 129 22.81 -7.82 -6.30
CA ARG A 129 21.93 -8.56 -5.38
C ARG A 129 22.48 -8.45 -3.96
N ARG A 130 21.63 -8.11 -2.99
CA ARG A 130 22.00 -8.08 -1.58
C ARG A 130 21.93 -9.46 -0.95
N ALA A 131 22.71 -9.67 0.10
CA ALA A 131 22.74 -10.94 0.84
C ALA A 131 21.44 -11.17 1.64
N ASN A 132 20.91 -10.12 2.29
CA ASN A 132 19.67 -10.18 3.06
C ASN A 132 18.75 -9.00 2.71
N PRO A 133 18.08 -9.03 1.53
CA PRO A 133 17.19 -7.96 1.14
C PRO A 133 15.93 -7.95 2.01
N PHE A 134 15.48 -6.77 2.43
CA PHE A 134 14.18 -6.62 3.07
C PHE A 134 13.07 -7.00 2.09
N ARG A 135 12.28 -8.03 2.44
CA ARG A 135 11.14 -8.50 1.65
C ARG A 135 9.91 -8.59 2.53
N GLU A 136 8.83 -7.98 2.06
CA GLU A 136 7.52 -8.06 2.70
C GLU A 136 6.81 -9.34 2.26
N ARG A 137 6.04 -9.92 3.18
CA ARG A 137 5.26 -11.12 2.87
C ARG A 137 3.97 -10.69 2.17
N LYS A 138 3.66 -11.30 1.02
CA LYS A 138 2.44 -11.03 0.22
C LYS A 138 1.15 -11.13 1.08
N ARG A 139 1.15 -11.98 2.12
CA ARG A 139 0.02 -12.12 3.08
C ARG A 139 -0.38 -10.84 3.81
N PHE A 140 0.50 -9.83 3.90
CA PHE A 140 0.14 -8.55 4.53
C PHE A 140 -0.75 -7.67 3.63
N ASP A 141 -0.77 -7.96 2.32
CA ASP A 141 -1.58 -7.23 1.34
C ASP A 141 -2.95 -7.92 1.11
N ALA A 142 -3.18 -9.09 1.71
CA ALA A 142 -4.45 -9.80 1.62
C ALA A 142 -5.55 -9.02 2.36
N THR A 143 -6.56 -8.57 1.62
CA THR A 143 -7.78 -7.94 2.17
C THR A 143 -8.84 -8.95 2.59
N GLU A 144 -8.45 -10.22 2.80
CA GLU A 144 -9.38 -11.27 3.18
C GLU A 144 -9.86 -11.03 4.60
N PHE A 145 -11.15 -10.72 4.73
CA PHE A 145 -11.78 -10.48 6.02
C PHE A 145 -11.98 -11.81 6.75
N ALA A 146 -11.81 -11.79 8.07
CA ALA A 146 -11.73 -12.97 8.93
C ALA A 146 -12.92 -13.98 8.92
N ALA A 147 -13.97 -13.77 8.12
CA ALA A 147 -14.99 -14.78 7.87
C ALA A 147 -14.49 -15.91 6.93
N ASP A 148 -13.56 -15.59 6.03
CA ASP A 148 -12.92 -16.56 5.12
C ASP A 148 -11.58 -17.10 5.69
N ALA A 149 -11.10 -16.53 6.80
CA ALA A 149 -9.82 -16.87 7.42
C ALA A 149 -9.78 -18.21 8.19
N SER A 150 -10.86 -19.00 8.20
CA SER A 150 -10.81 -20.36 8.77
C SER A 150 -9.86 -21.28 8.00
N ALA A 151 -9.57 -20.97 6.73
CA ALA A 151 -8.53 -21.62 5.94
C ALA A 151 -7.12 -21.10 6.27
N ALA A 152 -6.95 -19.78 6.45
CA ALA A 152 -5.65 -19.16 6.75
C ALA A 152 -5.13 -19.44 8.18
N ALA A 153 -6.02 -19.82 9.11
CA ALA A 153 -5.64 -20.18 10.47
C ALA A 153 -4.93 -21.55 10.58
N GLU A 154 -5.12 -22.47 9.62
CA GLU A 154 -4.35 -23.73 9.60
C GLU A 154 -2.87 -23.48 9.25
N GLU A 155 -2.57 -22.51 8.39
CA GLU A 155 -1.19 -22.09 8.07
C GLU A 155 -0.49 -21.32 9.21
N ALA A 156 -1.25 -20.80 10.19
CA ALA A 156 -0.67 -20.12 11.33
C ALA A 156 0.12 -21.07 12.27
N LYS A 157 -0.07 -22.39 12.16
CA LYS A 157 0.73 -23.37 12.89
C LYS A 157 2.12 -23.59 12.29
N ASP A 158 2.32 -23.36 11.00
CA ASP A 158 3.62 -23.54 10.34
C ASP A 158 4.64 -22.43 10.69
N VAL A 159 4.16 -21.24 11.10
CA VAL A 159 5.03 -20.07 11.32
C VAL A 159 5.80 -20.12 12.65
N ALA A 160 5.40 -20.98 13.60
CA ALA A 160 6.15 -21.18 14.83
C ALA A 160 7.45 -21.98 14.61
N GLU A 161 7.54 -22.75 13.51
CA GLU A 161 8.68 -23.62 13.21
C GLU A 161 9.70 -22.96 12.27
N GLU A 162 9.31 -21.95 11.50
CA GLU A 162 10.15 -21.28 10.50
C GLU A 162 11.00 -20.11 11.08
N ALA A 163 11.56 -20.31 12.28
CA ALA A 163 12.54 -19.40 12.90
C ALA A 163 13.99 -19.73 12.51
N THR A 164 14.21 -20.29 11.32
CA THR A 164 15.53 -20.48 10.72
C THR A 164 15.59 -19.71 9.40
N PRO A 165 16.77 -19.19 9.00
CA PRO A 165 16.90 -18.47 7.73
C PRO A 165 16.88 -19.51 6.61
N ALA A 166 15.69 -20.00 6.27
CA ALA A 166 15.48 -20.91 5.18
C ALA A 166 15.40 -20.09 3.88
N GLU A 167 16.27 -20.44 2.95
CA GLU A 167 16.13 -20.17 1.53
C GLU A 167 14.71 -20.55 1.09
N THR A 168 13.86 -19.55 0.85
CA THR A 168 12.67 -19.75 0.04
C THR A 168 12.97 -19.15 -1.32
N ASP A 169 13.34 -20.04 -2.24
CA ASP A 169 13.21 -19.88 -3.68
C ASP A 169 11.74 -19.53 -4.00
N ASP A 170 11.40 -18.26 -3.92
CA ASP A 170 10.35 -17.68 -4.75
C ASP A 170 11.06 -16.78 -5.76
N VAL A 171 11.46 -17.43 -6.86
CA VAL A 171 11.86 -16.78 -8.08
C VAL A 171 10.57 -16.22 -8.69
N ASP A 172 10.33 -14.91 -8.53
CA ASP A 172 9.47 -14.19 -9.46
C ASP A 172 10.18 -14.23 -10.83
N GLU A 173 9.95 -15.31 -11.59
CA GLU A 173 10.02 -15.26 -13.05
C GLU A 173 8.78 -14.48 -13.52
N GLU A 174 8.80 -13.16 -13.31
CA GLU A 174 8.15 -12.30 -14.28
C GLU A 174 8.99 -12.42 -15.55
N GLU A 175 8.57 -13.29 -16.47
CA GLU A 175 9.03 -13.23 -17.86
C GLU A 175 8.69 -11.83 -18.38
N ALA A 176 9.65 -10.92 -18.25
CA ALA A 176 9.62 -9.63 -18.91
C ALA A 176 9.66 -9.92 -20.41
N MET A 177 8.49 -10.02 -21.04
CA MET A 177 8.39 -10.22 -22.48
C MET A 177 9.29 -9.20 -23.17
N ASN A 178 10.22 -9.71 -23.96
CA ASN A 178 11.18 -8.85 -24.61
C ASN A 178 10.45 -8.04 -25.68
N LYS A 179 10.95 -6.85 -26.03
CA LYS A 179 10.26 -5.89 -26.91
C LYS A 179 9.78 -6.48 -28.24
N LYS A 180 10.42 -7.55 -28.71
CA LYS A 180 10.08 -8.29 -29.92
C LYS A 180 8.82 -9.16 -29.77
N GLU A 181 8.56 -9.69 -28.59
CA GLU A 181 7.39 -10.55 -28.29
C GLU A 181 6.10 -9.73 -28.14
N LEU A 182 6.21 -8.48 -27.71
CA LEU A 182 5.10 -7.51 -27.69
C LEU A 182 4.65 -7.09 -29.10
N GLU A 183 5.57 -6.95 -30.05
CA GLU A 183 5.24 -6.56 -31.44
C GLU A 183 4.57 -7.70 -32.22
N GLU A 184 4.81 -8.96 -31.86
CA GLU A 184 4.18 -10.13 -32.49
C GLU A 184 2.77 -10.43 -31.95
N ALA A 185 2.44 -9.96 -30.75
CA ALA A 185 1.13 -10.17 -30.12
C ALA A 185 0.06 -9.14 -30.56
N GLU A 186 0.46 -8.03 -31.18
CA GLU A 186 -0.45 -7.02 -31.76
C GLU A 186 -0.71 -7.22 -33.27
N GLY A 187 -0.28 -8.37 -33.83
CA GLY A 187 -0.46 -8.74 -35.24
C GLY A 187 -1.82 -9.35 -35.59
#